data_AF-A0A2S8PM53-F1
#
_entry.id   AF-A0A2S8PM53-F1
#
_cell.length_a   1.000
_cell.length_b   1.000
_cell.length_c   1.000
_cell.angle_alpha   90.00
_cell.angle_beta   90.00
_cell.angle_gamma   90.00
#
_symmetry.space_group_name_H-M   'P 1'
#
loop_
_entity.id
_entity.type
_entity.pdbx_description
1 polymer ?
#
loop_
_entity_poly.entity_id
_entity_poly.type
_entity_poly.pdbx_seq_one_letter_code
_entity_poly.pdbx_strand_id
1 'polypeptide(L)'
;MIKQQTSSTASADGPAIEWVHVNTEKEAMSGLDEQKYYAALVVPADFSQNQGTLLTEKPVQPQLRIYVNQGMSSSASTMAGQVLNQIVDTMNVKIRADLLAAAGKQSGKVTVQQASVLAAPIAKDVKNVHETGTHTANGNAPVSLFQPIWMGSILAGLCSISSSAS
;
A
#
# COMPACT_ATOMS: atom_id res chain seq x y z
N MET A 1 -24.76 10.24 -25.81
CA MET A 1 -24.92 10.29 -24.34
C MET A 1 -24.54 8.92 -23.80
N ILE A 2 -23.31 8.76 -23.32
CA ILE A 2 -22.78 7.45 -22.89
C ILE A 2 -23.04 7.33 -21.39
N LYS A 3 -23.91 6.39 -21.00
CA LYS A 3 -24.06 5.93 -19.62
C LYS A 3 -22.76 5.24 -19.22
N GLN A 4 -22.00 5.81 -18.29
CA GLN A 4 -20.83 5.15 -17.72
C GLN A 4 -21.31 3.92 -16.96
N GLN A 5 -20.85 2.75 -17.43
CA GLN A 5 -21.01 1.48 -16.75
C GLN A 5 -20.20 1.52 -15.45
N THR A 6 -20.90 1.42 -14.33
CA THR A 6 -20.33 1.01 -13.05
C THR A 6 -19.65 -0.34 -13.26
N SER A 7 -18.33 -0.35 -13.30
CA SER A 7 -17.50 -1.55 -13.40
C SER A 7 -17.64 -2.37 -12.11
N SER A 8 -18.67 -3.20 -12.07
CA SER A 8 -18.78 -4.35 -11.18
C SER A 8 -17.72 -5.37 -11.59
N THR A 9 -16.58 -5.35 -10.92
CA THR A 9 -15.69 -6.52 -10.83
C THR A 9 -15.37 -6.78 -9.37
N ALA A 10 -16.27 -7.47 -8.70
CA ALA A 10 -15.94 -8.29 -7.55
C ALA A 10 -16.93 -9.46 -7.50
N SER A 11 -16.56 -10.60 -8.08
CA SER A 11 -17.03 -11.93 -7.65
C SER A 11 -16.33 -13.05 -8.42
N ALA A 12 -15.36 -13.67 -7.76
CA ALA A 12 -15.20 -15.12 -7.68
C ALA A 12 -14.45 -15.37 -6.35
N ASP A 13 -15.20 -15.69 -5.29
CA ASP A 13 -14.72 -15.96 -3.91
C ASP A 13 -14.15 -14.80 -3.07
N GLY A 14 -14.58 -13.55 -3.34
CA GLY A 14 -14.25 -12.39 -2.50
C GLY A 14 -15.47 -11.83 -1.76
N PRO A 15 -15.27 -11.15 -0.61
CA PRO A 15 -16.35 -10.42 0.08
C PRO A 15 -16.97 -9.38 -0.87
N ALA A 16 -18.29 -9.20 -0.80
CA ALA A 16 -18.99 -8.21 -1.63
C ALA A 16 -18.55 -6.79 -1.23
N ILE A 17 -17.94 -6.06 -2.17
CA ILE A 17 -17.47 -4.68 -1.96
C ILE A 17 -18.40 -3.73 -2.70
N GLU A 18 -18.99 -2.81 -1.95
CA GLU A 18 -19.76 -1.70 -2.52
C GLU A 18 -18.82 -0.53 -2.82
N TRP A 19 -18.82 -0.07 -4.07
CA TRP A 19 -17.99 1.05 -4.52
C TRP A 19 -18.83 2.31 -4.61
N VAL A 20 -18.39 3.35 -3.89
CA VAL A 20 -19.02 4.68 -3.96
C VAL A 20 -18.05 5.65 -4.62
N HIS A 21 -18.50 6.30 -5.68
CA HIS A 21 -17.73 7.36 -6.33
C HIS A 21 -17.99 8.69 -5.64
N VAL A 22 -16.92 9.39 -5.31
CA VAL A 22 -16.92 10.73 -4.70
C VAL A 22 -16.01 11.64 -5.51
N ASN A 23 -16.36 12.92 -5.61
CA ASN A 23 -15.71 13.82 -6.57
C ASN A 23 -14.43 14.46 -6.02
N THR A 24 -14.29 14.52 -4.69
CA THR A 24 -13.19 15.23 -4.03
C THR A 24 -12.62 14.44 -2.87
N GLU A 25 -11.34 14.66 -2.58
CA GLU A 25 -10.69 14.14 -1.37
C GLU A 25 -11.43 14.59 -0.12
N LYS A 26 -11.92 15.83 -0.07
CA LYS A 26 -12.68 16.36 1.08
C LYS A 26 -13.98 15.57 1.32
N GLU A 27 -14.72 15.24 0.26
CA GLU A 27 -15.93 14.44 0.35
C GLU A 27 -15.63 13.00 0.79
N ALA A 28 -14.56 12.41 0.27
CA ALA A 28 -14.07 11.10 0.70
C ALA A 28 -13.75 11.11 2.20
N MET A 29 -13.01 12.12 2.67
CA MET A 29 -12.65 12.29 4.09
C MET A 29 -13.89 12.47 4.96
N SER A 30 -14.83 13.33 4.57
CA SER A 30 -16.10 13.52 5.30
C SER A 30 -16.87 12.21 5.43
N GLY A 31 -16.89 11.37 4.39
CA GLY A 31 -17.52 10.06 4.46
C GLY A 31 -16.79 9.04 5.35
N LEU A 32 -15.47 9.16 5.49
CA LEU A 32 -14.70 8.38 6.48
C LEU A 32 -15.01 8.88 7.91
N ASP A 33 -15.06 10.20 8.12
CA ASP A 33 -15.39 10.84 9.40
C ASP A 33 -16.81 10.46 9.86
N GLU A 34 -17.77 10.43 8.93
CA GLU A 34 -19.17 10.05 9.17
C GLU A 34 -19.40 8.53 9.20
N GLN A 35 -18.32 7.72 9.18
CA GLN A 35 -18.41 6.26 9.20
C GLN A 35 -19.29 5.67 8.09
N LYS A 36 -19.27 6.28 6.91
CA LYS A 36 -19.95 5.79 5.69
C LYS A 36 -19.06 4.84 4.89
N TYR A 37 -17.74 5.02 4.97
CA TYR A 37 -16.76 4.27 4.18
C TYR A 37 -15.72 3.58 5.06
N TYR A 38 -15.39 2.34 4.72
CA TYR A 38 -14.32 1.57 5.38
C TYR A 38 -12.93 1.98 4.92
N ALA A 39 -12.80 2.40 3.66
CA ALA A 39 -11.57 2.92 3.10
C ALA A 39 -11.87 3.82 1.89
N ALA A 40 -10.93 4.68 1.52
CA ALA A 40 -11.01 5.52 0.33
C ALA A 40 -9.68 5.48 -0.45
N LEU A 41 -9.78 5.38 -1.78
CA LEU A 41 -8.65 5.58 -2.68
C LEU A 41 -8.79 6.94 -3.34
N VAL A 42 -7.81 7.81 -3.13
CA VAL A 42 -7.79 9.16 -3.67
C VAL A 42 -6.71 9.26 -4.74
N VAL A 43 -7.12 9.79 -5.89
CA VAL A 43 -6.24 10.14 -7.01
C VAL A 43 -5.98 11.65 -6.94
N PRO A 44 -4.77 12.11 -6.57
CA PRO A 44 -4.43 13.52 -6.55
C PRO A 44 -4.55 14.18 -7.94
N ALA A 45 -4.83 15.49 -7.96
CA ALA A 45 -5.03 16.23 -9.20
C ALA A 45 -3.78 16.27 -10.11
N ASP A 46 -2.58 16.15 -9.53
CA ASP A 46 -1.30 16.12 -10.23
C ASP A 46 -0.91 14.72 -10.73
N PHE A 47 -1.71 13.68 -10.44
CA PHE A 47 -1.40 12.30 -10.80
C PHE A 47 -1.12 12.13 -12.30
N SER A 48 -2.02 12.62 -13.16
CA SER A 48 -1.87 12.50 -14.62
C SER A 48 -0.71 13.34 -15.15
N GLN A 49 -0.46 14.51 -14.56
CA GLN A 49 0.66 15.34 -14.92
C GLN A 49 1.98 14.62 -14.61
N ASN A 50 2.13 14.08 -13.39
CA ASN A 50 3.31 13.35 -12.96
C ASN A 50 3.50 12.07 -13.79
N GLN A 51 2.43 11.32 -14.07
CA GLN A 51 2.47 10.15 -14.95
C GLN A 51 3.02 10.48 -16.34
N GLY A 52 2.65 11.62 -16.92
CA GLY A 52 3.17 12.08 -18.21
C GLY A 52 4.68 12.37 -18.21
N THR A 53 5.28 12.62 -17.05
CA THR A 53 6.72 12.90 -16.93
C THR A 53 7.58 11.63 -16.87
N LEU A 54 6.99 10.45 -16.68
CA LEU A 54 7.72 9.21 -16.35
C LEU A 54 8.75 8.77 -17.41
N LEU A 55 8.54 9.15 -18.68
CA LEU A 55 9.46 8.85 -19.79
C LEU A 55 10.31 10.06 -20.21
N THR A 56 10.22 11.16 -19.49
CA THR A 56 11.01 12.39 -19.73
C THR A 56 12.31 12.35 -18.92
N GLU A 57 13.24 13.26 -19.21
CA GLU A 57 14.53 13.35 -18.49
C GLU A 57 14.39 13.61 -16.99
N LYS A 58 13.27 14.19 -16.56
CA LYS A 58 12.98 14.53 -15.15
C LYS A 58 11.68 13.84 -14.71
N PRO A 59 11.71 12.53 -14.46
CA PRO A 59 10.52 11.80 -14.06
C PRO A 59 10.08 12.21 -12.65
N VAL A 60 8.78 12.46 -12.49
CA VAL A 60 8.11 12.67 -11.21
C VAL A 60 7.20 11.48 -10.96
N GLN A 61 7.39 10.79 -9.83
CA GLN A 61 6.61 9.62 -9.46
C GLN A 61 5.20 10.06 -9.03
N PRO A 62 4.12 9.69 -9.75
CA PRO A 62 2.75 9.95 -9.29
C PRO A 62 2.44 9.19 -8.00
N GLN A 63 1.57 9.76 -7.16
CA GLN A 63 1.19 9.19 -5.87
C GLN A 63 -0.31 8.87 -5.83
N LEU A 64 -0.68 7.74 -5.23
CA LEU A 64 -2.04 7.42 -4.81
C LEU A 64 -2.12 7.40 -3.29
N ARG A 65 -3.24 7.86 -2.75
CA ARG A 65 -3.49 7.85 -1.30
C ARG A 65 -4.59 6.85 -0.96
N ILE A 66 -4.33 6.00 0.02
CA ILE A 66 -5.30 5.07 0.58
C ILE A 66 -5.56 5.49 2.01
N TYR A 67 -6.81 5.80 2.33
CA TYR A 67 -7.25 6.07 3.68
C TYR A 67 -8.03 4.88 4.22
N VAL A 68 -7.73 4.42 5.42
CA VAL A 68 -8.39 3.26 6.05
C VAL A 68 -9.04 3.68 7.36
N ASN A 69 -10.34 3.46 7.50
CA ASN A 69 -11.13 3.93 8.64
C ASN A 69 -11.13 2.93 9.80
N GLN A 70 -10.13 3.03 10.69
CA GLN A 70 -10.01 2.09 11.81
C GLN A 70 -11.12 2.26 12.88
N GLY A 71 -11.91 3.34 12.80
CA GLY A 71 -12.98 3.65 13.75
C GLY A 71 -14.34 2.99 13.45
N MET A 72 -14.51 2.32 12.30
CA MET A 72 -15.75 1.59 11.96
C MET A 72 -15.73 0.15 12.45
N SER A 73 -15.14 -0.74 11.64
CA SER A 73 -14.94 -2.15 11.94
C SER A 73 -13.53 -2.51 11.52
N SER A 74 -12.69 -2.91 12.48
CA SER A 74 -11.27 -3.16 12.23
C SER A 74 -11.05 -4.24 11.16
N SER A 75 -11.84 -5.32 11.17
CA SER A 75 -11.78 -6.39 10.18
C SER A 75 -12.19 -5.93 8.79
N ALA A 76 -13.33 -5.24 8.67
CA ALA A 76 -13.83 -4.76 7.38
C ALA A 76 -12.93 -3.66 6.78
N SER A 77 -12.40 -2.78 7.62
CA SER A 77 -11.50 -1.69 7.21
C SER A 77 -10.14 -2.21 6.77
N THR A 78 -9.59 -3.19 7.50
CA THR A 78 -8.35 -3.88 7.09
C THR A 78 -8.54 -4.57 5.74
N MET A 79 -9.65 -5.28 5.56
CA MET A 79 -9.98 -5.94 4.30
C MET A 79 -10.14 -4.94 3.14
N ALA A 80 -10.89 -3.86 3.35
CA ALA A 80 -11.03 -2.80 2.34
C ALA A 80 -9.68 -2.17 1.98
N GLY A 81 -8.84 -1.87 2.99
CA GLY A 81 -7.48 -1.36 2.79
C GLY A 81 -6.60 -2.33 2.00
N GLN A 82 -6.68 -3.64 2.26
CA GLN A 82 -5.95 -4.67 1.51
C GLN A 82 -6.39 -4.72 0.04
N VAL A 83 -7.68 -4.63 -0.22
CA VAL A 83 -8.21 -4.61 -1.59
C VAL A 83 -7.70 -3.38 -2.35
N LEU A 84 -7.74 -2.19 -1.74
CA LEU A 84 -7.21 -0.97 -2.37
C LEU A 84 -5.70 -1.07 -2.60
N ASN A 85 -4.95 -1.62 -1.66
CA ASN A 85 -3.52 -1.87 -1.83
C ASN A 85 -3.26 -2.81 -3.02
N GLN A 86 -3.99 -3.91 -3.12
CA GLN A 86 -3.86 -4.86 -4.23
C GLN A 86 -4.20 -4.21 -5.58
N ILE A 87 -5.20 -3.32 -5.62
CA ILE A 87 -5.54 -2.54 -6.82
C ILE A 87 -4.36 -1.65 -7.22
N VAL A 88 -3.76 -0.91 -6.26
CA VAL A 88 -2.59 -0.06 -6.53
C VAL A 88 -1.38 -0.87 -6.97
N ASP A 89 -1.11 -2.01 -6.34
CA ASP A 89 0.00 -2.89 -6.71
C ASP A 89 -0.20 -3.49 -8.12
N THR A 90 -1.43 -3.87 -8.47
CA THR A 90 -1.78 -4.34 -9.82
C THR A 90 -1.61 -3.24 -10.87
N MET A 91 -2.04 -2.01 -10.56
CA MET A 91 -1.80 -0.85 -11.42
C MET A 91 -0.31 -0.57 -11.61
N ASN A 92 0.49 -0.64 -10.55
CA ASN A 92 1.93 -0.48 -10.59
C ASN A 92 2.59 -1.47 -11.55
N VAL A 93 2.24 -2.76 -11.45
CA VAL A 93 2.76 -3.82 -12.34
C VAL A 93 2.39 -3.56 -13.80
N LYS A 94 1.13 -3.22 -14.07
CA LYS A 94 0.64 -2.95 -15.43
C LYS A 94 1.32 -1.72 -16.05
N ILE A 95 1.33 -0.60 -15.31
CA ILE A 95 1.93 0.65 -15.79
C ILE A 95 3.43 0.48 -15.99
N ARG A 96 4.12 -0.26 -15.11
CA ARG A 96 5.53 -0.59 -15.31
C ARG A 96 5.75 -1.35 -16.62
N ALA A 97 4.93 -2.35 -16.92
CA ALA A 97 5.03 -3.09 -18.18
C ALA A 97 4.81 -2.19 -19.40
N ASP A 98 3.78 -1.33 -19.35
CA ASP A 98 3.46 -0.39 -20.44
C ASP A 98 4.60 0.64 -20.65
N LEU A 99 5.17 1.15 -19.56
CA LEU A 99 6.29 2.10 -19.62
C LEU A 99 7.58 1.43 -20.13
N LEU A 100 7.87 0.20 -19.75
CA LEU A 100 9.02 -0.54 -20.27
C LEU A 100 8.87 -0.82 -21.77
N ALA A 101 7.67 -1.18 -22.22
CA ALA A 101 7.38 -1.36 -23.64
C ALA A 101 7.49 -0.05 -24.44
N ALA A 102 7.09 1.08 -23.85
CA ALA A 102 7.26 2.41 -24.44
C ALA A 102 8.74 2.84 -24.49
N ALA A 103 9.47 2.65 -23.39
CA ALA A 103 10.89 2.99 -23.29
C ALA A 103 11.74 2.18 -24.26
N GLY A 104 11.43 0.89 -24.49
CA GLY A 104 12.12 0.06 -25.48
C GLY A 104 11.96 0.53 -26.93
N LYS A 105 10.96 1.37 -27.23
CA LYS A 105 10.79 2.01 -28.54
C LYS A 105 11.58 3.31 -28.68
N GLN A 106 12.06 3.88 -27.58
CA GLN A 106 12.91 5.07 -27.59
C GLN A 106 14.38 4.65 -27.77
N SER A 107 15.05 5.18 -28.80
CA SER A 107 16.47 4.90 -29.10
C SER A 107 17.47 5.60 -28.13
N GLY A 108 16.98 6.16 -27.02
CA GLY A 108 17.75 6.95 -26.06
C GLY A 108 18.23 6.13 -24.86
N LYS A 109 19.29 6.60 -24.19
CA LYS A 109 19.80 5.98 -22.95
C LYS A 109 18.83 6.29 -21.80
N VAL A 110 18.36 5.25 -21.10
CA VAL A 110 17.60 5.42 -19.85
C VAL A 110 18.55 5.89 -18.74
N THR A 111 18.24 7.00 -18.10
CA THR A 111 19.01 7.51 -16.96
C THR A 111 18.77 6.66 -15.70
N VAL A 112 19.68 6.75 -14.72
CA VAL A 112 19.53 6.04 -13.44
C VAL A 112 18.25 6.47 -12.70
N GLN A 113 17.91 7.75 -12.78
CA GLN A 113 16.71 8.33 -12.18
C GLN A 113 15.43 7.78 -12.85
N GLN A 114 15.39 7.72 -14.17
CA GLN A 114 14.29 7.08 -14.90
C GLN A 114 14.18 5.58 -14.57
N ALA A 115 15.28 4.85 -14.53
CA ALA A 115 15.28 3.44 -14.15
C ALA A 115 14.73 3.21 -12.74
N SER A 116 15.08 4.09 -11.79
CA SER A 116 14.57 4.04 -10.42
C SER A 116 13.06 4.25 -10.34
N VAL A 117 12.52 5.25 -11.04
CA VAL A 117 11.07 5.50 -11.05
C VAL A 117 10.31 4.40 -11.79
N LEU A 118 10.86 3.86 -12.88
CA LEU A 118 10.26 2.76 -13.64
C LEU A 118 10.14 1.45 -12.83
N ALA A 119 10.99 1.25 -11.81
CA ALA A 119 10.91 0.06 -10.96
C ALA A 119 9.60 0.00 -10.15
N ALA A 120 9.10 1.18 -9.71
CA ALA A 120 7.85 1.37 -8.99
C ALA A 120 7.21 2.68 -9.45
N PRO A 121 6.47 2.70 -10.57
CA PRO A 121 6.05 3.94 -11.22
C PRO A 121 5.01 4.74 -10.44
N ILE A 122 4.29 4.14 -9.49
CA ILE A 122 3.31 4.82 -8.63
C ILE A 122 3.71 4.64 -7.17
N ALA A 123 3.87 5.76 -6.46
CA ALA A 123 3.98 5.78 -5.01
C ALA A 123 2.62 5.51 -4.36
N LYS A 124 2.62 4.75 -3.26
CA LYS A 124 1.45 4.54 -2.42
C LYS A 124 1.64 5.19 -1.05
N ASP A 125 0.68 5.98 -0.62
CA ASP A 125 0.61 6.59 0.71
C ASP A 125 -0.61 6.02 1.43
N VAL A 126 -0.38 5.16 2.41
CA VAL A 126 -1.45 4.50 3.17
C VAL A 126 -1.55 5.19 4.53
N LYS A 127 -2.73 5.72 4.84
CA LYS A 127 -3.02 6.45 6.08
C LYS A 127 -4.19 5.80 6.80
N ASN A 128 -3.96 5.46 8.05
CA ASN A 128 -5.02 5.06 8.95
C ASN A 128 -5.66 6.32 9.53
N VAL A 129 -6.99 6.37 9.50
CA VAL A 129 -7.79 7.46 10.06
C VAL A 129 -8.71 6.90 11.14
N HIS A 130 -9.05 7.74 12.12
CA HIS A 130 -9.85 7.34 13.28
C HIS A 130 -9.30 6.11 13.98
N GLU A 131 -8.00 6.09 14.25
CA GLU A 131 -7.37 5.02 15.01
C GLU A 131 -8.05 4.89 16.37
N THR A 132 -8.54 3.69 16.66
CA THR A 132 -8.89 3.34 18.04
C THR A 132 -7.57 3.32 18.82
N GLY A 133 -7.49 4.05 19.94
CA GLY A 133 -6.22 4.44 20.59
C GLY A 133 -5.20 3.30 20.81
N THR A 134 -3.96 3.68 21.11
CA THR A 134 -2.67 2.92 21.12
C THR A 134 -2.57 1.61 21.93
N HIS A 135 -3.67 0.88 22.16
CA HIS A 135 -3.68 -0.48 22.72
C HIS A 135 -3.72 -1.57 21.64
N THR A 136 -3.83 -1.21 20.36
CA THR A 136 -3.71 -2.15 19.25
C THR A 136 -2.33 -2.06 18.65
N ALA A 137 -1.36 -2.67 19.33
CA ALA A 137 -0.25 -3.25 18.60
C ALA A 137 -0.86 -4.07 17.45
N ASN A 138 -0.44 -3.82 16.22
CA ASN A 138 -0.94 -4.37 14.95
C ASN A 138 -0.91 -5.93 14.88
N GLY A 139 -1.56 -6.63 15.82
CA GLY A 139 -1.33 -8.05 16.10
C GLY A 139 0.12 -8.42 16.45
N ASN A 140 1.01 -7.44 16.60
CA ASN A 140 2.44 -7.64 16.79
C ASN A 140 2.94 -6.72 17.91
N ALA A 141 2.35 -6.86 19.10
CA ALA A 141 3.02 -6.39 20.31
C ALA A 141 4.44 -6.99 20.27
N PRO A 142 5.51 -6.23 20.55
CA PRO A 142 6.83 -6.81 20.56
C PRO A 142 6.80 -8.03 21.47
N VAL A 143 6.91 -9.24 20.89
CA VAL A 143 7.07 -10.48 21.64
C VAL A 143 8.28 -10.37 22.60
N SER A 144 9.13 -9.36 22.38
CA SER A 144 10.13 -8.84 23.32
C SER A 144 9.64 -8.64 24.76
N LEU A 145 8.35 -8.39 25.02
CA LEU A 145 7.85 -8.17 26.38
C LEU A 145 7.51 -9.47 27.15
N PHE A 146 7.47 -10.61 26.47
CA PHE A 146 7.26 -11.91 27.10
C PHE A 146 8.34 -12.91 26.67
N GLN A 147 9.59 -12.48 26.59
CA GLN A 147 10.70 -13.43 26.48
C GLN A 147 10.73 -14.27 27.77
N PRO A 148 10.46 -15.58 27.71
CA PRO A 148 10.58 -16.40 28.89
C PRO A 148 12.07 -16.48 29.25
N ILE A 149 12.41 -16.12 30.49
CA ILE A 149 13.78 -16.12 31.04
C ILE A 149 14.50 -17.47 30.85
N TRP A 150 13.77 -18.56 30.60
CA TRP A 150 14.33 -19.89 30.33
C TRP A 150 15.09 -20.03 28.99
N MET A 151 14.98 -19.10 28.03
CA MET A 151 15.82 -19.14 26.82
C MET A 151 17.26 -18.66 27.06
N GLY A 152 17.54 -17.93 28.14
CA GLY A 152 18.90 -17.49 28.49
C GLY A 152 19.83 -18.61 28.94
N SER A 153 19.29 -19.75 29.41
CA SER A 153 20.11 -20.88 29.90
C SER A 153 20.71 -21.76 28.79
N ILE A 154 20.20 -21.69 27.55
CA ILE A 154 20.71 -22.51 26.44
C ILE A 154 22.05 -21.97 25.91
N LEU A 155 22.27 -20.66 25.94
CA LEU A 155 23.53 -20.06 25.46
C LEU A 155 24.70 -20.21 26.45
N ALA A 156 24.43 -20.37 27.75
CA ALA A 156 25.49 -20.56 28.76
C ALA A 156 26.06 -21.99 28.78
N GLY A 157 25.32 -22.99 28.29
CA GLY A 157 25.79 -24.38 28.25
C GLY A 157 26.85 -24.67 27.19
N LEU A 158 26.91 -23.87 26.11
CA LEU A 158 27.80 -24.14 24.97
C LEU A 158 29.23 -23.59 25.16
N CYS A 159 29.43 -22.61 26.06
CA CYS A 159 30.76 -22.03 26.32
C CYS A 159 31.60 -22.83 27.34
N SER A 160 31.07 -23.87 27.98
CA SER A 160 31.80 -24.63 28.99
C SER A 160 32.55 -25.86 28.45
N ILE A 161 32.37 -26.23 27.17
CA ILE A 161 32.97 -27.47 26.61
C ILE A 161 34.29 -27.20 25.86
N SER A 162 34.63 -25.95 25.52
CA SER A 162 35.89 -25.66 24.80
C SER A 162 37.10 -25.37 25.69
N SER A 163 37.01 -25.54 27.01
CA SER A 163 38.12 -25.24 27.95
C SER A 163 38.70 -26.48 28.67
N SER A 164 38.47 -27.70 28.19
CA SER A 164 39.10 -28.92 28.76
C SER A 164 39.87 -29.76 27.74
N ALA A 165 40.53 -29.12 26.78
CA ALA A 165 41.50 -29.79 25.91
C ALA A 165 42.79 -28.96 25.82
N SER A 166 43.63 -29.08 26.84
CA SER A 166 45.09 -28.92 26.79
C SER A 166 45.70 -29.67 27.96
#